data_AF-A0A257CSV0-F1
#
_entry.id   AF-A0A257CSV0-F1
#
_cell.length_a   1.000
_cell.length_b   1.000
_cell.length_c   1.000
_cell.angle_alpha   90.00
_cell.angle_beta   90.00
_cell.angle_gamma   90.00
#
_symmetry.space_group_name_H-M   'P 1'
#
loop_
_entity.id
_entity.type
_entity.pdbx_description
1 polymer ?
#
loop_
_entity_poly.entity_id
_entity_poly.type
_entity_poly.pdbx_seq_one_letter_code
_entity_poly.pdbx_strand_id
1 'polypeptide(L)'
;MAKKPAISPVAPVSKAASNQRRIQTRQSGVHGKGVFAMQDIAEGETIIEYVGEIISWPEAQRRHPHDPKDPNHTFYFSLEDGNVIDALFGGNSSRWINHSCDGNCDADEENGRVFIKALRNIKAGEELNYDYGLIIDERYTKKLKAEYPCWCGSKNCRGTLLAPKK
;
A
#
# COMPACT_ATOMS: atom_id res chain seq x y z
N MET A 1 -55.54 6.54 23.98
CA MET A 1 -55.32 7.01 22.60
C MET A 1 -53.82 7.11 22.37
N ALA A 2 -53.21 6.11 21.72
CA ALA A 2 -51.77 6.00 21.54
C ALA A 2 -51.32 6.85 20.33
N LYS A 3 -50.38 7.78 20.54
CA LYS A 3 -49.68 8.49 19.46
C LYS A 3 -48.63 7.55 18.86
N LYS A 4 -48.81 7.15 17.60
CA LYS A 4 -47.75 6.52 16.79
C LYS A 4 -46.65 7.55 16.48
N PRO A 5 -45.36 7.22 16.61
CA PRO A 5 -44.30 8.10 16.14
C PRO A 5 -44.18 8.00 14.61
N ALA A 6 -44.01 9.15 13.96
CA ALA A 6 -43.76 9.24 12.54
C ALA A 6 -42.31 8.84 12.23
N ILE A 7 -42.14 7.81 11.41
CA ILE A 7 -40.84 7.41 10.87
C ILE A 7 -40.56 8.32 9.68
N SER A 8 -39.48 9.12 9.76
CA SER A 8 -38.99 9.90 8.62
C SER A 8 -38.40 8.96 7.56
N PRO A 9 -38.59 9.22 6.25
CA PRO A 9 -38.04 8.37 5.22
C PRO A 9 -36.52 8.49 5.20
N VAL A 10 -35.83 7.36 5.41
CA VAL A 10 -34.40 7.24 5.18
C VAL A 10 -34.18 7.37 3.67
N ALA A 11 -33.40 8.38 3.26
CA ALA A 11 -33.06 8.58 1.85
C ALA A 11 -32.39 7.32 1.28
N PRO A 12 -32.73 6.90 0.04
CA PRO A 12 -32.12 5.73 -0.55
C PRO A 12 -30.64 6.01 -0.83
N VAL A 13 -29.75 5.22 -0.21
CA VAL A 13 -28.34 5.19 -0.60
C VAL A 13 -28.26 4.44 -1.92
N SER A 14 -28.31 5.17 -3.03
CA SER A 14 -28.13 4.61 -4.37
C SER A 14 -26.66 4.22 -4.59
N LYS A 15 -26.33 2.94 -4.36
CA LYS A 15 -25.10 2.33 -4.88
C LYS A 15 -25.24 2.11 -6.39
N ALA A 16 -25.08 3.17 -7.16
CA ALA A 16 -24.61 3.04 -8.54
C ALA A 16 -23.08 3.01 -8.46
N ALA A 17 -22.49 1.81 -8.56
CA ALA A 17 -21.05 1.70 -8.78
C ALA A 17 -20.75 2.33 -10.14
N SER A 18 -20.38 3.61 -10.13
CA SER A 18 -19.94 4.29 -11.34
C SER A 18 -18.76 3.51 -11.89
N ASN A 19 -18.81 3.14 -13.17
CA ASN A 19 -17.75 2.41 -13.87
C ASN A 19 -16.48 3.26 -14.10
N GLN A 20 -16.26 4.24 -13.23
CA GLN A 20 -15.14 5.16 -13.24
C GLN A 20 -13.98 4.53 -12.48
N ARG A 21 -12.77 4.67 -13.04
CA ARG A 21 -11.55 4.21 -12.38
C ARG A 21 -11.38 4.98 -11.07
N ARG A 22 -11.39 4.25 -9.95
CA ARG A 22 -11.26 4.83 -8.60
C ARG A 22 -9.85 5.30 -8.26
N ILE A 23 -8.87 4.75 -8.95
CA ILE A 23 -7.44 5.05 -8.77
C ILE A 23 -6.74 5.16 -10.13
N GLN A 24 -5.62 5.88 -10.16
CA GLN A 24 -4.78 6.03 -11.34
C GLN A 24 -3.30 6.04 -10.98
N THR A 25 -2.49 5.34 -11.77
CA THR A 25 -1.02 5.43 -11.69
C THR A 25 -0.53 6.62 -12.51
N ARG A 26 0.31 7.47 -11.90
CA ARG A 26 0.96 8.63 -12.55
C ARG A 26 2.34 8.86 -11.94
N GLN A 27 3.13 9.79 -12.47
CA GLN A 27 4.42 10.15 -11.90
C GLN A 27 4.21 10.68 -10.46
N SER A 28 5.03 10.21 -9.52
CA SER A 28 5.00 10.65 -8.12
C SER A 28 6.11 11.64 -7.83
N GLY A 29 5.84 12.54 -6.89
CA GLY A 29 6.87 13.39 -6.28
C GLY A 29 7.71 12.67 -5.22
N VAL A 30 7.28 11.50 -4.73
CA VAL A 30 7.99 10.69 -3.75
C VAL A 30 9.05 9.84 -4.43
N HIS A 31 8.65 8.97 -5.35
CA HIS A 31 9.56 8.09 -6.09
C HIS A 31 8.87 7.55 -7.35
N GLY A 32 9.53 7.65 -8.51
CA GLY A 32 9.07 7.05 -9.76
C GLY A 32 7.57 7.26 -10.04
N LYS A 33 6.79 6.19 -9.98
CA LYS A 33 5.32 6.23 -10.12
C LYS A 33 4.65 6.16 -8.75
N GLY A 34 3.46 6.74 -8.68
CA GLY A 34 2.55 6.66 -7.54
C GLY A 34 1.16 6.25 -7.98
N VAL A 35 0.34 5.80 -7.04
CA VAL A 35 -1.09 5.55 -7.25
C VAL A 35 -1.88 6.62 -6.53
N PHE A 36 -2.88 7.18 -7.20
CA PHE A 36 -3.64 8.30 -6.65
C PHE A 36 -5.14 8.04 -6.73
N ALA A 37 -5.86 8.55 -5.74
CA ALA A 37 -7.32 8.52 -5.71
C ALA A 37 -7.91 9.41 -6.81
N MET A 38 -8.89 8.90 -7.56
CA MET A 38 -9.63 9.64 -8.59
C MET A 38 -10.98 10.18 -8.09
N GLN A 39 -11.38 9.72 -6.91
CA GLN A 39 -12.58 10.12 -6.19
C GLN A 39 -12.29 10.03 -4.68
N ASP A 40 -13.17 10.58 -3.86
CA ASP A 40 -13.07 10.40 -2.42
C ASP A 40 -13.22 8.90 -2.07
N ILE A 41 -12.33 8.41 -1.20
CA ILE A 41 -12.31 7.04 -0.66
C ILE A 41 -12.59 7.14 0.84
N ALA A 42 -13.53 6.33 1.31
CA ALA A 42 -13.89 6.33 2.72
C ALA A 42 -12.88 5.53 3.55
N GLU A 43 -12.71 5.91 4.82
CA GLU A 43 -11.98 5.13 5.81
C GLU A 43 -12.48 3.67 5.87
N GLY A 44 -11.55 2.73 6.03
CA GLY A 44 -11.81 1.29 6.11
C GLY A 44 -12.12 0.63 4.77
N GLU A 45 -12.22 1.39 3.68
CA GLU A 45 -12.54 0.84 2.37
C GLU A 45 -11.34 0.10 1.74
N THR A 46 -11.57 -1.12 1.23
CA THR A 46 -10.60 -1.82 0.39
C THR A 46 -10.48 -1.15 -0.97
N ILE A 47 -9.26 -0.74 -1.33
CA ILE A 47 -8.96 0.03 -2.54
C ILE A 47 -8.53 -0.89 -3.68
N ILE A 48 -7.55 -1.75 -3.42
CA ILE A 48 -6.94 -2.65 -4.41
C ILE A 48 -6.25 -3.81 -3.70
N GLU A 49 -6.19 -4.97 -4.36
CA GLU A 49 -5.38 -6.10 -3.92
C GLU A 49 -3.94 -5.98 -4.45
N TYR A 50 -2.96 -6.25 -3.60
CA TYR A 50 -1.58 -6.42 -3.99
C TYR A 50 -1.38 -7.81 -4.58
N VAL A 51 -1.27 -7.89 -5.91
CA VAL A 51 -1.18 -9.16 -6.65
C VAL A 51 0.16 -9.30 -7.34
N GLY A 52 0.55 -10.56 -7.57
CA GLY A 52 1.77 -10.97 -8.25
C GLY A 52 1.88 -12.49 -8.25
N GLU A 53 3.02 -13.01 -8.68
CA GLU A 53 3.32 -14.44 -8.49
C GLU A 53 3.63 -14.72 -7.02
N ILE A 54 3.00 -15.75 -6.42
CA ILE A 54 3.36 -16.22 -5.09
C ILE A 54 4.52 -17.22 -5.23
N ILE A 55 5.65 -16.90 -4.62
CA ILE A 55 6.89 -17.67 -4.70
C ILE A 55 7.47 -17.89 -3.29
N SER A 56 8.34 -18.89 -3.15
CA SER A 56 9.05 -19.13 -1.89
C SER A 56 10.18 -18.11 -1.69
N TRP A 57 10.61 -17.91 -0.43
CA TRP A 57 11.73 -17.03 -0.11
C TRP A 57 13.04 -17.37 -0.85
N PRO A 58 13.45 -18.64 -1.03
CA PRO A 58 14.63 -18.98 -1.84
C PRO A 58 14.51 -18.54 -3.31
N GLU A 59 13.31 -18.62 -3.89
CA GLU A 59 13.07 -18.16 -5.26
C GLU A 59 13.11 -16.64 -5.36
N ALA A 60 12.57 -15.92 -4.37
CA ALA A 60 12.69 -14.46 -4.29
C ALA A 60 14.15 -14.03 -4.22
N GLN A 61 14.97 -14.67 -3.40
CA GLN A 61 16.42 -14.43 -3.34
C GLN A 61 17.13 -14.73 -4.67
N ARG A 62 16.73 -15.80 -5.37
CA ARG A 62 17.29 -16.15 -6.69
C ARG A 62 16.95 -15.09 -7.76
N ARG A 63 15.76 -14.49 -7.68
CA ARG A 63 15.30 -13.43 -8.59
C ARG A 63 15.87 -12.05 -8.24
N HIS A 64 16.35 -11.86 -7.02
CA HIS A 64 16.95 -10.61 -6.58
C HIS A 64 18.40 -10.46 -7.11
N PRO A 65 18.80 -9.26 -7.58
CA PRO A 65 17.96 -8.07 -7.76
C PRO A 65 17.13 -8.12 -9.05
N HIS A 66 15.96 -7.48 -9.03
CA HIS A 66 15.16 -7.28 -10.24
C HIS A 66 15.88 -6.36 -11.24
N ASP A 67 16.54 -5.30 -10.74
CA ASP A 67 17.44 -4.43 -11.52
C ASP A 67 18.81 -4.34 -10.83
N PRO A 68 19.90 -4.86 -11.43
CA PRO A 68 21.23 -4.75 -10.87
C PRO A 68 21.73 -3.32 -10.63
N LYS A 69 21.15 -2.32 -11.32
CA LYS A 69 21.49 -0.90 -11.13
C LYS A 69 20.76 -0.27 -9.95
N ASP A 70 19.66 -0.87 -9.52
CA ASP A 70 18.84 -0.44 -8.39
C ASP A 70 18.39 -1.67 -7.57
N PRO A 71 19.34 -2.36 -6.93
CA PRO A 71 19.09 -3.69 -6.38
C PRO A 71 18.06 -3.69 -5.25
N ASN A 72 17.95 -2.58 -4.52
CA ASN A 72 17.05 -2.46 -3.37
C ASN A 72 15.61 -2.12 -3.76
N HIS A 73 15.35 -1.80 -5.03
CA HIS A 73 14.01 -1.56 -5.53
C HIS A 73 13.38 -2.86 -5.99
N THR A 74 12.54 -3.43 -5.14
CA THR A 74 11.82 -4.68 -5.40
C THR A 74 10.31 -4.46 -5.33
N PHE A 75 9.57 -5.41 -5.90
CA PHE A 75 8.10 -5.48 -5.77
C PHE A 75 7.66 -6.65 -4.91
N TYR A 76 8.49 -7.03 -3.93
CA TYR A 76 8.22 -8.13 -3.01
C TYR A 76 7.30 -7.69 -1.86
N PHE A 77 6.34 -8.54 -1.53
CA PHE A 77 5.53 -8.45 -0.32
C PHE A 77 5.61 -9.78 0.44
N SER A 78 6.13 -9.77 1.66
CA SER A 78 6.24 -10.97 2.50
C SER A 78 4.90 -11.32 3.11
N LEU A 79 4.53 -12.60 3.04
CA LEU A 79 3.32 -13.16 3.64
C LEU A 79 3.61 -13.81 4.99
N GLU A 80 2.58 -13.95 5.84
CA GLU A 80 2.70 -14.58 7.16
C GLU A 80 3.12 -16.04 7.09
N ASP A 81 2.78 -16.75 6.02
CA ASP A 81 3.15 -18.16 5.79
C ASP A 81 4.61 -18.35 5.33
N GLY A 82 5.36 -17.26 5.16
CA GLY A 82 6.75 -17.25 4.70
C GLY A 82 6.93 -17.24 3.19
N ASN A 83 5.84 -17.26 2.40
CA ASN A 83 5.90 -16.99 0.97
C ASN A 83 6.04 -15.49 0.70
N VAL A 84 6.28 -15.16 -0.58
CA VAL A 84 6.44 -13.80 -1.06
C VAL A 84 5.60 -13.60 -2.31
N ILE A 85 4.89 -12.48 -2.38
CA ILE A 85 4.28 -12.01 -3.63
C ILE A 85 5.34 -11.21 -4.40
N ASP A 86 5.67 -11.64 -5.62
CA ASP A 86 6.50 -10.89 -6.57
C ASP A 86 5.61 -10.16 -7.58
N ALA A 87 5.31 -8.89 -7.33
CA ALA A 87 4.43 -8.11 -8.20
C ALA A 87 5.12 -7.56 -9.48
N LEU A 88 6.41 -7.88 -9.69
CA LEU A 88 7.02 -7.67 -11.01
C LEU A 88 6.34 -8.55 -12.06
N PHE A 89 6.00 -9.79 -11.68
CA PHE A 89 5.35 -10.78 -12.53
C PHE A 89 3.89 -10.93 -12.14
N GLY A 90 2.97 -10.74 -13.10
CA GLY A 90 1.53 -10.86 -12.83
C GLY A 90 0.93 -9.74 -11.95
N GLY A 91 1.70 -8.72 -11.59
CA GLY A 91 1.20 -7.63 -10.74
C GLY A 91 0.31 -6.60 -11.43
N ASN A 92 -0.37 -5.81 -10.61
CA ASN A 92 -1.27 -4.71 -11.04
C ASN A 92 -0.73 -3.34 -10.58
N SER A 93 -1.58 -2.30 -10.57
CA SER A 93 -1.18 -0.95 -10.17
C SER A 93 -0.69 -0.82 -8.71
N SER A 94 -1.05 -1.74 -7.82
CA SER A 94 -0.70 -1.72 -6.39
C SER A 94 0.81 -1.67 -6.12
N ARG A 95 1.63 -2.26 -7.00
CA ARG A 95 3.10 -2.24 -6.89
C ARG A 95 3.72 -0.84 -6.98
N TRP A 96 2.94 0.14 -7.43
CA TRP A 96 3.37 1.55 -7.53
C TRP A 96 2.86 2.40 -6.36
N ILE A 97 2.24 1.81 -5.34
CA ILE A 97 1.86 2.54 -4.12
C ILE A 97 3.13 2.78 -3.30
N ASN A 98 3.45 4.05 -3.06
CA ASN A 98 4.70 4.44 -2.43
C ASN A 98 4.67 4.28 -0.90
N HIS A 99 5.86 4.29 -0.32
CA HIS A 99 6.04 4.32 1.12
C HIS A 99 5.70 5.69 1.72
N SER A 100 5.05 5.70 2.88
CA SER A 100 5.05 6.82 3.81
C SER A 100 5.19 6.35 5.25
N CYS A 101 5.97 7.07 6.07
CA CYS A 101 6.05 6.83 7.51
C CYS A 101 4.78 7.29 8.26
N ASP A 102 3.94 8.09 7.58
CA ASP A 102 2.64 8.57 8.05
C ASP A 102 1.64 8.34 6.91
N GLY A 103 1.36 7.06 6.66
CA GLY A 103 0.59 6.59 5.53
C GLY A 103 -0.91 6.89 5.63
N ASN A 104 -1.60 6.92 4.49
CA ASN A 104 -3.07 6.98 4.44
C ASN A 104 -3.73 5.64 4.13
N CYS A 105 -2.95 4.60 3.87
CA CYS A 105 -3.39 3.22 3.66
C CYS A 105 -2.65 2.26 4.60
N ASP A 106 -3.22 1.06 4.74
CA ASP A 106 -2.59 -0.10 5.37
C ASP A 106 -2.71 -1.32 4.46
N ALA A 107 -1.83 -2.30 4.64
CA ALA A 107 -1.84 -3.56 3.92
C ALA A 107 -2.33 -4.67 4.86
N ASP A 108 -3.51 -5.22 4.57
CA ASP A 108 -4.15 -6.25 5.39
C ASP A 108 -4.05 -7.61 4.70
N GLU A 109 -3.45 -8.59 5.38
CA GLU A 109 -3.31 -9.95 4.87
C GLU A 109 -4.52 -10.81 5.31
N GLU A 110 -5.24 -11.36 4.34
CA GLU A 110 -6.36 -12.27 4.56
C GLU A 110 -6.20 -13.53 3.71
N ASN A 111 -5.93 -14.68 4.35
CA ASN A 111 -5.79 -15.99 3.71
C ASN A 111 -4.72 -16.00 2.58
N GLY A 112 -3.53 -15.43 2.84
CA GLY A 112 -2.42 -15.38 1.87
C GLY A 112 -2.63 -14.39 0.72
N ARG A 113 -3.57 -13.45 0.87
CA ARG A 113 -3.82 -12.36 -0.08
C ARG A 113 -3.70 -11.04 0.65
N VAL A 114 -3.20 -10.01 -0.03
CA VAL A 114 -2.92 -8.71 0.58
C VAL A 114 -3.84 -7.64 0.00
N PHE A 115 -4.59 -6.96 0.85
CA PHE A 115 -5.55 -5.93 0.48
C PHE A 115 -5.11 -4.57 1.02
N ILE A 116 -5.01 -3.58 0.15
CA ILE A 116 -4.72 -2.21 0.55
C ILE A 116 -6.02 -1.53 0.96
N LYS A 117 -6.10 -1.11 2.22
CA LYS A 117 -7.27 -0.49 2.84
C LYS A 117 -6.98 0.95 3.24
N ALA A 118 -7.97 1.83 3.19
CA ALA A 118 -7.84 3.22 3.63
C ALA A 118 -7.83 3.32 5.17
N LEU A 119 -6.83 3.99 5.75
CA LEU A 119 -6.74 4.25 7.19
C LEU A 119 -7.54 5.46 7.66
N ARG A 120 -7.91 6.33 6.71
CA ARG A 120 -8.71 7.52 6.92
C ARG A 120 -9.47 7.83 5.64
N ASN A 121 -10.35 8.83 5.68
CA ASN A 121 -10.90 9.39 4.45
C ASN A 121 -9.77 9.97 3.58
N ILE A 122 -9.75 9.60 2.30
CA ILE A 122 -8.77 10.05 1.29
C ILE A 122 -9.52 10.85 0.24
N LYS A 123 -9.07 12.08 -0.03
CA LYS A 123 -9.66 12.96 -1.04
C LYS A 123 -9.21 12.59 -2.45
N ALA A 124 -10.09 12.84 -3.41
CA ALA A 124 -9.72 12.80 -4.81
C ALA A 124 -8.45 13.64 -5.06
N GLY A 125 -7.48 13.06 -5.77
CA GLY A 125 -6.20 13.68 -6.08
C GLY A 125 -5.06 13.33 -5.11
N GLU A 126 -5.35 12.84 -3.90
CA GLU A 126 -4.30 12.39 -2.96
C GLU A 126 -3.56 11.15 -3.48
N GLU A 127 -2.26 11.07 -3.19
CA GLU A 127 -1.45 9.87 -3.42
C GLU A 127 -1.73 8.85 -2.31
N LEU A 128 -1.91 7.58 -2.70
CA LEU A 128 -2.00 6.46 -1.78
C LEU A 128 -0.60 6.05 -1.34
N ASN A 129 -0.44 5.79 -0.04
CA ASN A 129 0.82 5.37 0.54
C ASN A 129 0.61 4.64 1.87
N TYR A 130 1.53 3.73 2.20
CA TYR A 130 1.52 2.98 3.46
C TYR A 130 2.93 2.77 3.99
N ASP A 131 3.05 2.37 5.26
CA ASP A 131 4.34 1.95 5.81
C ASP A 131 4.68 0.55 5.28
N TYR A 132 5.79 0.40 4.57
CA TYR A 132 6.18 -0.89 3.98
C TYR A 132 6.52 -1.95 5.03
N GLY A 133 6.75 -1.57 6.28
CA GLY A 133 7.13 -2.54 7.31
C GLY A 133 8.45 -3.26 6.99
N LEU A 134 9.33 -2.66 6.19
CA LEU A 134 10.54 -3.32 5.68
C LEU A 134 11.50 -3.65 6.83
N ILE A 135 11.60 -4.93 7.18
CA ILE A 135 12.51 -5.43 8.22
C ILE A 135 13.68 -6.14 7.55
N ILE A 136 14.89 -5.86 8.04
CA ILE A 136 16.13 -6.50 7.62
C ILE A 136 16.82 -7.08 8.86
N ASP A 137 17.31 -8.32 8.75
CA ASP A 137 17.90 -9.06 9.88
C ASP A 137 19.23 -8.45 10.34
N GLU A 138 20.00 -7.86 9.43
CA GLU A 138 21.25 -7.19 9.71
C GLU A 138 21.11 -6.05 10.74
N ARG A 139 22.22 -5.75 11.43
CA ARG A 139 22.27 -4.60 12.32
C ARG A 139 22.06 -3.30 11.53
N TYR A 140 21.14 -2.47 12.01
CA TYR A 140 20.84 -1.17 11.41
C TYR A 140 21.97 -0.16 11.64
N THR A 141 22.99 -0.20 10.79
CA THR A 141 24.07 0.78 10.75
C THR A 141 23.63 2.04 9.99
N LYS A 142 24.36 3.15 10.16
CA LYS A 142 24.12 4.36 9.36
C LYS A 142 24.27 4.10 7.86
N LYS A 143 25.23 3.24 7.48
CA LYS A 143 25.44 2.82 6.10
C LYS A 143 24.22 2.08 5.55
N LEU A 144 23.74 1.06 6.26
CA LEU A 144 22.57 0.29 5.83
C LEU A 144 21.32 1.19 5.70
N LYS A 145 21.06 2.07 6.67
CA LYS A 145 19.94 3.02 6.57
C LYS A 145 20.04 3.93 5.34
N ALA A 146 21.25 4.31 4.94
CA ALA A 146 21.49 5.14 3.76
C ALA A 146 21.28 4.39 2.44
N GLU A 147 21.32 3.05 2.44
CA GLU A 147 20.99 2.20 1.29
C GLU A 147 19.47 2.07 1.08
N TYR A 148 18.67 2.40 2.10
CA TYR A 148 17.20 2.42 2.08
C TYR A 148 16.66 3.79 2.50
N PRO A 149 16.97 4.89 1.77
CA PRO A 149 16.53 6.22 2.15
C PRO A 149 15.01 6.36 2.00
N CYS A 150 14.36 7.09 2.91
CA CYS A 150 12.94 7.41 2.79
C CYS A 150 12.74 8.84 2.28
N TRP A 151 11.91 8.97 1.24
CA TRP A 151 11.59 10.25 0.58
C TRP A 151 10.14 10.67 0.75
N CYS A 152 9.41 10.12 1.72
CA CYS A 152 7.96 10.32 1.84
C CYS A 152 7.54 11.76 2.18
N GLY A 153 8.45 12.60 2.65
CA GLY A 153 8.18 14.01 2.99
C GLY A 153 7.31 14.23 4.24
N SER A 154 6.92 13.17 4.97
CA SER A 154 6.18 13.30 6.23
C SER A 154 7.00 14.05 7.29
N LYS A 155 6.31 14.84 8.13
CA LYS A 155 6.91 15.53 9.29
C LYS A 155 7.55 14.56 10.28
N ASN A 156 7.01 13.35 10.38
CA ASN A 156 7.50 12.29 11.27
C ASN A 156 8.30 11.22 10.49
N CYS A 157 8.87 11.57 9.34
CA CYS A 157 9.68 10.66 8.54
C CYS A 157 10.88 10.12 9.35
N ARG A 158 11.04 8.79 9.38
CA ARG A 158 12.16 8.13 10.08
C ARG A 158 13.49 8.20 9.32
N GLY A 159 13.49 8.77 8.11
CA GLY A 159 14.65 8.94 7.24
C GLY A 159 15.11 7.68 6.49
N THR A 160 14.45 6.54 6.70
CA THR A 160 14.76 5.27 6.04
C THR A 160 13.49 4.44 5.81
N LEU A 161 13.46 3.61 4.76
CA LEU A 161 12.36 2.68 4.53
C LEU A 161 12.31 1.58 5.60
N LEU A 162 13.42 1.33 6.30
CA LEU A 162 13.53 0.29 7.31
C LEU A 162 12.63 0.57 8.51
N ALA A 163 11.75 -0.37 8.81
CA ALA A 163 10.89 -0.35 9.98
C ALA A 163 11.72 -0.54 11.26
N PRO A 164 11.37 0.15 12.36
CA PRO A 164 12.02 -0.05 13.66
C PRO A 164 12.00 -1.53 14.09
N LYS A 165 13.12 -2.03 14.60
CA LYS A 165 13.13 -3.35 15.25
C LYS A 165 12.31 -3.27 16.54
N LYS A 166 11.42 -4.23 16.75
CA LYS A 166 10.69 -4.40 18.02
C LYS A 166 11.62 -4.92 19.12
#